data_AF-A0A124FVL5-F1
#
_entry.id   AF-A0A124FVL5-F1
#
_cell.length_a   1.000
_cell.length_b   1.000
_cell.length_c   1.000
_cell.angle_alpha   90.00
_cell.angle_beta   90.00
_cell.angle_gamma   90.00
#
_symmetry.space_group_name_H-M   'P 1'
#
loop_
_entity.id
_entity.type
_entity.pdbx_description
1 polymer ?
#
loop_
_entity_poly.entity_id
_entity_poly.type
_entity_poly.pdbx_seq_one_letter_code
_entity_poly.pdbx_strand_id
1 'polypeptide(L)'
;MSADYEDVADEIYRLRDEKQKLQLENIRRDELKKRIANMGDFLKGQPTAITEYDEQLVRRLIEKVTVFEDKFTVEFKSGVTVDVNE
;
A
#
# COMPACT_ATOMS: atom_id res chain seq x y z
N MET A 1 0.87 -9.90 56.44
CA MET A 1 1.65 -8.73 55.98
C MET A 1 2.63 -9.05 54.83
N SER A 2 2.74 -10.29 54.35
CA SER A 2 3.60 -10.64 53.19
C SER A 2 2.84 -10.73 51.86
N ALA A 3 1.56 -11.12 51.90
CA ALA A 3 0.74 -11.35 50.70
C ALA A 3 0.54 -10.08 49.87
N ASP A 4 0.21 -8.94 50.50
CA ASP A 4 0.02 -7.68 49.77
C ASP A 4 1.28 -7.19 49.04
N TYR A 5 2.48 -7.47 49.58
CA TYR A 5 3.73 -7.08 48.93
C TYR A 5 4.07 -7.98 47.73
N GLU A 6 3.68 -9.26 47.81
CA GLU A 6 3.85 -10.23 46.73
C GLU A 6 2.90 -9.91 45.57
N ASP A 7 1.63 -9.59 45.87
CA ASP A 7 0.65 -9.17 44.88
C ASP A 7 1.08 -7.90 44.12
N VAL A 8 1.63 -6.91 44.84
CA VAL A 8 2.15 -5.68 44.24
C VAL A 8 3.39 -5.97 43.37
N ALA A 9 4.25 -6.90 43.78
CA ALA A 9 5.42 -7.27 43.00
C ALA A 9 5.02 -7.96 41.68
N ASP A 10 4.08 -8.90 41.73
CA ASP A 10 3.55 -9.60 40.56
C ASP A 10 2.87 -8.64 39.57
N GLU A 11 2.12 -7.66 40.09
CA GLU A 11 1.51 -6.62 39.27
C GLU A 11 2.57 -5.74 38.57
N ILE A 12 3.65 -5.38 39.27
CA ILE A 12 4.77 -4.63 38.67
C ILE A 12 5.43 -5.44 37.54
N TYR A 13 5.63 -6.74 37.73
CA TYR A 13 6.18 -7.60 36.69
C TYR A 13 5.25 -7.69 35.47
N ARG A 14 3.94 -7.91 35.69
CA ARG A 14 2.93 -7.95 34.63
C ARG A 14 2.91 -6.66 33.82
N LEU A 15 2.86 -5.51 34.49
CA LEU A 15 2.83 -4.20 33.84
C LEU A 15 4.11 -3.92 33.04
N ARG A 16 5.26 -4.39 33.51
CA ARG A 16 6.54 -4.26 32.79
C ARG A 16 6.53 -5.08 31.50
N ASP A 17 6.05 -6.32 31.55
CA ASP A 17 5.96 -7.19 30.39
C ASP A 17 4.98 -6.63 29.34
N GLU A 18 3.81 -6.17 29.79
CA GLU A 18 2.82 -5.53 28.92
C GLU A 18 3.38 -4.27 28.25
N LYS A 19 4.08 -3.42 29.01
CA LYS A 19 4.75 -2.24 28.46
C LYS A 19 5.76 -2.61 27.37
N GLN A 20 6.59 -3.63 27.59
CA GLN A 20 7.58 -4.06 26.59
C GLN A 20 6.89 -4.58 25.32
N LYS A 21 5.83 -5.36 25.46
CA LYS A 21 5.04 -5.85 24.33
C LYS A 21 4.43 -4.69 23.52
N LEU A 22 3.81 -3.73 24.19
CA LEU A 22 3.23 -2.54 23.54
C LEU A 22 4.29 -1.69 22.82
N GLN A 23 5.49 -1.55 23.40
CA GLN A 23 6.59 -0.85 22.75
C GLN A 23 7.02 -1.54 21.44
N LEU A 24 7.15 -2.88 21.45
CA LEU A 24 7.47 -3.65 20.26
C LEU A 24 6.39 -3.53 19.17
N GLU A 25 5.12 -3.59 19.57
CA GLU A 25 4.00 -3.42 18.63
C GLU A 25 3.97 -2.01 18.02
N ASN A 26 4.26 -0.97 18.82
CA ASN A 26 4.33 0.39 18.31
C ASN A 26 5.47 0.57 17.30
N ILE A 27 6.65 -0.01 17.55
CA ILE A 27 7.76 0.02 16.58
C ILE A 27 7.33 -0.62 15.25
N ARG A 28 6.67 -1.78 15.29
CA ARG A 28 6.17 -2.45 14.08
C ARG A 28 5.14 -1.59 13.32
N ARG A 29 4.23 -0.93 14.05
CA ARG A 29 3.25 -0.03 13.45
C ARG A 29 3.91 1.17 12.79
N ASP A 30 4.92 1.75 13.42
CA ASP A 30 5.63 2.91 12.87
C ASP A 30 6.45 2.54 11.63
N GLU A 31 7.08 1.36 11.60
CA GLU A 31 7.72 0.82 10.40
C GLU A 31 6.72 0.62 9.25
N LEU A 32 5.54 0.07 9.55
CA LEU A 32 4.49 -0.10 8.55
C LEU A 32 4.01 1.25 7.99
N LYS A 33 3.77 2.24 8.87
CA LYS A 33 3.41 3.60 8.45
C LYS A 33 4.47 4.23 7.56
N LYS A 34 5.76 4.08 7.90
CA LYS A 34 6.87 4.56 7.07
C LYS A 34 6.88 3.92 5.69
N ARG A 35 6.64 2.61 5.60
CA ARG A 35 6.54 1.91 4.31
C ARG A 35 5.38 2.43 3.46
N ILE A 36 4.21 2.65 4.07
CA ILE A 36 3.04 3.19 3.36
C ILE A 36 3.33 4.62 2.85
N ALA A 37 3.93 5.47 3.69
CA ALA A 37 4.33 6.82 3.28
C ALA A 37 5.33 6.78 2.10
N ASN A 38 6.36 5.95 2.21
CA ASN A 38 7.36 5.79 1.13
C ASN A 38 6.73 5.29 -0.18
N MET A 39 5.76 4.37 -0.13
CA MET A 39 5.03 3.94 -1.33
C MET A 39 4.18 5.08 -1.91
N GLY A 40 3.53 5.86 -1.06
CA GLY A 40 2.76 7.03 -1.48
C GLY A 40 3.62 8.07 -2.19
N ASP A 41 4.80 8.36 -1.63
CA ASP A 41 5.76 9.31 -2.23
C ASP A 41 6.35 8.77 -3.53
N PHE A 42 6.65 7.46 -3.60
CA PHE A 42 7.10 6.81 -4.83
C PHE A 42 6.08 6.97 -5.95
N LEU A 43 4.80 6.70 -5.69
CA LEU A 43 3.73 6.83 -6.67
C LEU A 43 3.54 8.29 -7.13
N LYS A 44 3.61 9.26 -6.22
CA LYS A 44 3.51 10.69 -6.56
C LYS A 44 4.71 11.22 -7.35
N GLY A 45 5.89 10.65 -7.13
CA GLY A 45 7.11 11.00 -7.85
C GLY A 45 7.18 10.43 -9.27
N GLN A 46 6.28 9.50 -9.64
CA GLN A 46 6.22 9.01 -11.01
C GLN A 46 5.61 10.08 -11.93
N PRO A 47 6.15 10.26 -13.15
CA PRO A 47 5.49 11.06 -14.17
C PRO A 47 4.09 10.52 -14.43
N THR A 48 3.06 11.27 -14.06
CA THR A 48 1.66 10.92 -14.35
C THR A 48 1.26 11.30 -15.77
N ALA A 49 1.99 12.24 -16.38
CA ALA A 49 1.81 12.62 -17.76
C ALA A 49 2.65 11.71 -18.66
N ILE A 50 1.98 10.92 -19.49
CA ILE A 50 2.61 10.25 -20.64
C ILE A 50 2.73 11.32 -21.72
N THR A 51 3.88 12.00 -21.78
CA THR A 51 4.14 13.07 -22.75
C THR A 51 4.60 12.55 -24.11
N GLU A 52 5.09 11.31 -24.14
CA GLU A 52 5.62 10.65 -25.34
C GLU A 52 5.13 9.20 -25.41
N TYR A 53 4.99 8.69 -26.62
CA TYR A 53 4.61 7.31 -26.85
C TYR A 53 5.77 6.36 -26.51
N ASP A 54 5.54 5.44 -25.57
CA ASP A 54 6.47 4.36 -25.22
C ASP A 54 5.81 3.01 -25.54
N GLU A 55 6.36 2.30 -26.53
CA GLU A 55 5.83 1.02 -26.98
C GLU A 55 5.88 -0.07 -25.88
N GLN A 56 6.93 -0.10 -25.06
CA GLN A 56 7.03 -1.07 -23.97
C GLN A 56 5.96 -0.80 -22.91
N LEU A 57 5.73 0.47 -22.59
CA LEU A 57 4.68 0.88 -21.65
C LEU A 57 3.29 0.52 -22.17
N VAL A 58 3.02 0.80 -23.44
CA VAL A 58 1.73 0.49 -24.09
C VAL A 58 1.45 -1.02 -24.08
N ARG A 59 2.43 -1.85 -24.47
CA ARG A 59 2.29 -3.32 -24.40
C ARG A 59 2.11 -3.84 -22.97
N ARG A 60 2.66 -3.13 -21.98
CA ARG A 60 2.51 -3.49 -20.57
C ARG A 60 1.10 -3.16 -20.05
N LEU A 61 0.54 -2.02 -20.46
CA LEU A 61 -0.72 -1.47 -19.94
C LEU A 61 -1.96 -1.98 -20.67
N ILE A 62 -1.88 -2.27 -21.97
CA ILE A 62 -3.02 -2.75 -22.76
C ILE A 62 -3.18 -4.27 -22.56
N GLU A 63 -4.41 -4.69 -22.32
CA GLU A 63 -4.81 -6.09 -22.32
C GLU A 63 -5.17 -6.55 -23.73
N LYS A 64 -6.07 -5.82 -24.40
CA LYS A 64 -6.45 -6.07 -25.80
C LYS A 64 -7.05 -4.83 -26.46
N VAL A 65 -7.08 -4.84 -27.78
CA VAL A 65 -7.76 -3.83 -28.61
C VAL A 65 -8.79 -4.56 -29.47
N THR A 66 -10.03 -4.07 -29.46
CA THR A 66 -11.13 -4.59 -30.30
C THR A 66 -11.50 -3.53 -31.33
N VAL A 67 -11.52 -3.91 -32.61
CA VAL A 67 -11.81 -3.01 -33.73
C VAL A 67 -13.25 -3.24 -34.19
N PHE A 68 -14.01 -2.16 -34.32
CA PHE A 68 -15.36 -2.11 -34.87
C PHE A 68 -15.36 -1.30 -36.18
N GLU A 69 -16.53 -1.17 -36.82
CA GLU A 69 -16.64 -0.41 -38.08
C GLU A 69 -16.46 1.10 -37.90
N ASP A 70 -16.83 1.65 -36.73
CA ASP A 70 -16.88 3.10 -36.45
C ASP A 70 -15.99 3.52 -35.26
N LYS A 71 -15.38 2.56 -34.59
CA LYS A 71 -14.59 2.80 -33.38
C LYS A 71 -13.60 1.71 -33.04
N PHE A 72 -12.74 2.01 -32.08
CA PHE A 72 -11.84 1.07 -31.43
C PHE A 72 -12.10 1.08 -29.93
N THR A 73 -12.17 -0.09 -29.31
CA THR A 73 -12.23 -0.23 -27.86
C THR A 73 -10.90 -0.75 -27.34
N VAL A 74 -10.27 0.01 -26.46
CA VAL A 74 -9.01 -0.35 -25.80
C VAL A 74 -9.30 -0.75 -24.36
N GLU A 75 -8.96 -1.98 -24.00
CA GLU A 75 -9.07 -2.49 -22.64
C GLU A 75 -7.68 -2.51 -21.98
N PHE A 76 -7.55 -1.83 -20.84
CA PHE A 76 -6.34 -1.79 -20.04
C PHE A 76 -6.35 -2.94 -19.03
N LYS A 77 -5.16 -3.39 -18.63
CA LYS A 77 -5.00 -4.42 -17.57
C LYS A 77 -5.55 -3.98 -16.21
N SER A 78 -5.72 -2.67 -16.01
CA SER A 78 -6.40 -2.11 -14.83
C SER A 78 -7.91 -2.36 -14.83
N GLY A 79 -8.50 -2.85 -15.93
CA GLY A 79 -9.94 -2.97 -16.14
C GLY A 79 -10.60 -1.68 -16.65
N VAL A 80 -9.83 -0.62 -16.90
CA VAL A 80 -10.33 0.59 -17.56
C VAL A 80 -10.54 0.30 -19.03
N THR A 81 -11.67 0.74 -19.58
CA THR A 81 -12.00 0.62 -21.00
C THR A 81 -12.19 2.01 -21.60
N VAL A 82 -11.60 2.25 -22.76
CA VAL A 82 -11.70 3.51 -23.49
C VAL A 82 -12.18 3.22 -24.91
N ASP A 83 -13.24 3.91 -25.31
CA ASP A 83 -13.72 3.92 -26.70
C ASP A 83 -13.13 5.12 -27.44
N VAL A 84 -12.53 4.85 -28.59
CA VAL A 84 -11.97 5.84 -29.50
C VAL A 84 -12.80 5.78 -30.77
N ASN A 85 -13.59 6.82 -31.01
CA ASN A 85 -14.36 6.95 -32.25
C ASN A 85 -13.42 7.42 -33.38
N GLU A 86 -13.72 7.02 -34.61
CA GLU A 86 -13.01 7.52 -35.81
C GLU A 86 -13.24 9.01 -36.08
#